data_AF-A0A924J574-F1
#
_entry.id   AF-A0A924J574-F1
#
_cell.length_a   1.000
_cell.length_b   1.000
_cell.length_c   1.000
_cell.angle_alpha   90.00
_cell.angle_beta   90.00
_cell.angle_gamma   90.00
#
_symmetry.space_group_name_H-M   'P 1'
#
loop_
_entity.id
_entity.type
_entity.pdbx_description
1 polymer ?
#
loop_
_entity_poly.entity_id
_entity_poly.type
_entity_poly.pdbx_seq_one_letter_code
_entity_poly.pdbx_strand_id
1 'polypeptide(L)'
;MASRPRTASRRGGFALLSVMVAVVLLATGVMAIGAANTMRLQSVTRSTVRTTALNLARGYLEELRGRDPWSLATESQIAVDEAGVPAVSGRFTRQLLITEMRPNLVRVEVIITAVGLSTPIRIVTNTYRGGTMTPRT
;
A
#
# COMPACT_ATOMS: atom_id res chain seq x y z
N MET A 1 -19.21 57.55 -60.70
CA MET A 1 -18.22 57.00 -59.75
C MET A 1 -18.97 56.19 -58.70
N ALA A 2 -19.09 54.88 -58.88
CA ALA A 2 -19.97 54.02 -58.07
C ALA A 2 -19.19 53.39 -56.90
N SER A 3 -19.55 53.77 -55.67
CA SER A 3 -19.00 53.18 -54.44
C SER A 3 -19.70 51.86 -54.15
N ARG A 4 -18.93 50.75 -54.15
CA ARG A 4 -19.44 49.42 -53.78
C ARG A 4 -19.37 49.25 -52.26
N PRO A 5 -20.47 48.90 -51.57
CA PRO A 5 -20.42 48.58 -50.15
C PRO A 5 -19.68 47.26 -49.93
N ARG A 6 -18.65 47.30 -49.08
CA ARG A 6 -17.93 46.11 -48.61
C ARG A 6 -18.82 45.39 -47.60
N THR A 7 -19.32 44.21 -47.95
CA THR A 7 -19.97 43.28 -47.01
C THR A 7 -18.93 42.69 -46.07
N ALA A 8 -18.58 43.45 -45.03
CA ALA A 8 -17.81 42.96 -43.90
C ALA A 8 -18.79 42.53 -42.79
N SER A 9 -19.45 41.39 -42.93
CA SER A 9 -20.15 40.80 -41.78
C SER A 9 -20.26 39.28 -41.91
N ARG A 10 -19.96 38.59 -40.78
CA ARG A 10 -20.12 37.15 -40.44
C ARG A 10 -18.89 36.33 -40.04
N ARG A 11 -17.67 36.88 -39.97
CA ARG A 11 -16.51 36.12 -39.43
C ARG A 11 -16.42 36.07 -37.89
N GLY A 12 -17.03 37.03 -37.17
CA GLY A 12 -16.89 37.14 -35.71
C GLY A 12 -17.59 36.05 -34.89
N GLY A 13 -18.76 35.57 -35.33
CA GLY A 13 -19.53 34.55 -34.59
C GLY A 13 -18.88 33.16 -34.58
N PHE A 14 -18.25 32.76 -35.70
CA PHE A 14 -17.55 31.49 -35.80
C PHE A 14 -16.24 31.51 -34.99
N ALA A 15 -15.54 32.65 -34.98
CA ALA A 15 -14.33 32.83 -34.18
C ALA A 15 -14.64 32.76 -32.67
N LEU A 16 -15.69 33.43 -32.19
CA LEU A 16 -16.09 33.36 -30.78
C LEU A 16 -16.50 31.94 -30.36
N LEU A 17 -17.27 31.24 -31.19
CA LEU A 17 -17.63 29.84 -30.92
C LEU A 17 -16.38 28.95 -30.84
N SER A 18 -15.43 29.09 -31.77
CA SER A 18 -14.19 28.31 -31.76
C SER A 18 -13.35 28.55 -30.51
N VAL A 19 -13.29 29.80 -30.03
CA VAL A 19 -12.55 30.14 -28.80
C VAL A 19 -13.25 29.58 -27.58
N MET A 20 -14.59 29.67 -27.50
CA MET A 20 -15.33 29.05 -26.40
C MET A 20 -15.12 27.53 -26.35
N VAL A 21 -15.20 26.86 -27.50
CA VAL A 21 -14.94 25.42 -27.59
C VAL A 21 -13.50 25.10 -27.19
N ALA A 22 -12.52 25.87 -27.67
CA ALA A 22 -11.11 25.68 -27.29
C ALA A 22 -10.88 25.84 -25.78
N VAL A 23 -11.50 26.83 -25.13
CA VAL A 23 -11.39 27.05 -23.68
C VAL A 23 -12.06 25.91 -22.90
N VAL A 24 -13.21 25.42 -23.35
CA VAL A 24 -13.89 24.26 -22.71
C VAL A 24 -13.05 22.99 -22.83
N LEU A 25 -12.48 22.73 -24.01
CA LEU A 25 -11.58 21.60 -24.24
C LEU A 25 -10.30 21.73 -23.40
N LEU A 26 -9.75 22.93 -23.27
CA LEU A 26 -8.60 23.19 -22.42
C LEU A 26 -8.93 22.94 -20.95
N ALA A 27 -10.05 23.47 -20.45
CA ALA A 27 -10.47 23.30 -19.07
C ALA A 27 -10.72 21.83 -18.72
N THR A 28 -11.40 21.09 -19.58
CA THR A 28 -11.62 19.64 -19.42
C THR A 28 -10.32 18.85 -19.47
N GLY A 29 -9.41 19.18 -20.39
CA GLY A 29 -8.07 18.59 -20.47
C GLY A 29 -7.25 18.78 -19.20
N VAL A 30 -7.22 20.00 -18.64
CA VAL A 30 -6.49 20.30 -17.40
C VAL A 30 -7.08 19.53 -16.21
N MET A 31 -8.41 19.47 -16.09
CA MET A 31 -9.07 18.69 -15.03
C MET A 31 -8.74 17.19 -15.13
N ALA A 32 -8.76 16.63 -16.35
CA ALA A 32 -8.43 15.24 -16.58
C ALA A 32 -6.98 14.91 -16.16
N ILE A 33 -6.02 15.80 -16.47
CA ILE A 33 -4.62 15.65 -16.04
C ILE A 33 -4.50 15.74 -14.52
N GLY A 34 -5.19 16.69 -13.89
CA GLY A 34 -5.24 16.82 -12.43
C GLY A 34 -5.71 15.55 -11.75
N ALA A 35 -6.86 15.02 -12.19
CA ALA A 35 -7.42 13.78 -11.67
C ALA A 35 -6.47 12.58 -11.86
N ALA A 36 -5.85 12.45 -13.04
CA ALA A 36 -4.89 11.39 -13.33
C ALA A 36 -3.65 11.45 -12.40
N ASN A 37 -3.15 12.65 -12.10
CA ASN A 37 -2.05 12.83 -11.17
C ASN A 37 -2.43 12.44 -9.73
N THR A 38 -3.61 12.83 -9.27
CA THR A 38 -4.11 12.43 -7.95
C THR A 38 -4.24 10.91 -7.83
N MET A 39 -4.81 10.25 -8.85
CA MET A 39 -4.92 8.79 -8.89
C MET A 39 -3.54 8.12 -8.86
N ARG A 40 -2.58 8.63 -9.64
CA ARG A 40 -1.21 8.11 -9.66
C ARG A 40 -0.55 8.22 -8.29
N LEU A 41 -0.66 9.36 -7.62
CA LEU A 41 -0.10 9.57 -6.28
C LEU A 41 -0.71 8.62 -5.25
N GLN A 42 -2.03 8.43 -5.27
CA GLN A 42 -2.69 7.46 -4.39
C GLN A 42 -2.21 6.03 -4.62
N SER A 43 -2.01 5.64 -5.89
CA SER A 43 -1.47 4.33 -6.25
C SER A 43 -0.05 4.13 -5.74
N VAL A 44 0.82 5.13 -5.93
CA VAL A 44 2.21 5.09 -5.43
C VAL A 44 2.22 4.97 -3.91
N THR A 45 1.47 5.81 -3.19
CA THR A 45 1.39 5.75 -1.73
C THR A 45 0.93 4.38 -1.24
N ARG A 46 -0.12 3.80 -1.83
CA ARG A 46 -0.60 2.45 -1.46
C ARG A 46 0.46 1.38 -1.73
N SER A 47 1.15 1.46 -2.86
CA SER A 47 2.23 0.54 -3.20
C SER A 47 3.38 0.64 -2.20
N THR A 48 3.78 1.87 -1.84
CA THR A 48 4.85 2.10 -0.84
C THR A 48 4.48 1.51 0.51
N VAL A 49 3.27 1.78 1.03
CA VAL A 49 2.84 1.24 2.33
C VAL A 49 2.82 -0.30 2.28
N ARG A 50 2.36 -0.91 1.19
CA ARG A 50 2.36 -2.37 1.03
C ARG A 50 3.77 -2.95 1.01
N THR A 51 4.70 -2.32 0.29
CA THR A 51 6.11 -2.72 0.25
C THR A 51 6.75 -2.62 1.64
N THR A 52 6.52 -1.53 2.37
CA THR A 52 7.01 -1.37 3.74
C THR A 52 6.44 -2.45 4.65
N ALA A 53 5.13 -2.70 4.61
CA ALA A 53 4.50 -3.75 5.42
C ALA A 53 5.06 -5.16 5.11
N LEU A 54 5.35 -5.46 3.84
CA LEU A 54 6.00 -6.72 3.45
C LEU A 54 7.42 -6.83 3.98
N ASN A 55 8.20 -5.74 3.93
CA ASN A 55 9.56 -5.72 4.45
C ASN A 55 9.57 -5.88 5.98
N LEU A 56 8.65 -5.22 6.69
CA LEU A 56 8.46 -5.39 8.13
C LEU A 56 8.11 -6.84 8.49
N ALA A 57 7.15 -7.43 7.78
CA ALA A 57 6.76 -8.82 8.02
C ALA A 57 7.92 -9.79 7.79
N ARG A 58 8.70 -9.58 6.73
CA ARG A 58 9.90 -10.39 6.40
C ARG A 58 10.99 -10.22 7.45
N GLY A 59 11.36 -8.98 7.76
CA GLY A 59 12.41 -8.69 8.75
C GLY A 59 12.11 -9.34 10.09
N TYR A 60 10.87 -9.19 10.57
CA TYR A 60 10.47 -9.82 11.82
C TYR A 60 10.44 -11.35 11.73
N LEU A 61 10.05 -11.92 10.59
CA LEU A 61 10.13 -13.37 10.40
C LEU A 61 11.58 -13.89 10.43
N GLU A 62 12.54 -13.14 9.90
CA GLU A 62 13.96 -13.48 10.03
C GLU A 62 14.44 -13.39 11.48
N GLU A 63 13.98 -12.41 12.25
CA GLU A 63 14.25 -12.35 13.70
C GLU A 63 13.74 -13.61 14.41
N LEU A 64 12.50 -14.05 14.09
CA LEU A 64 11.92 -15.26 14.68
C LEU A 64 12.69 -16.53 14.31
N ARG A 65 13.29 -16.58 13.11
CA ARG A 65 14.15 -17.71 12.71
C ARG A 65 15.45 -17.79 13.49
N GLY A 66 15.93 -16.67 14.03
CA GLY A 66 17.09 -16.63 14.92
C GLY A 66 16.79 -17.00 16.38
N ARG A 67 15.51 -17.06 16.77
CA ARG A 67 15.10 -17.43 18.14
C ARG A 67 15.06 -18.93 18.33
N ASP A 68 15.15 -19.37 19.58
CA ASP A 68 14.89 -20.76 19.95
C ASP A 68 13.45 -21.15 19.57
N PRO A 69 13.24 -22.18 18.73
CA PRO A 69 11.91 -22.65 18.35
C PRO A 69 10.98 -22.97 19.52
N TRP A 70 11.51 -23.40 20.68
CA TRP A 70 10.72 -23.69 21.88
C TRP A 70 10.23 -22.44 22.60
N SER A 71 10.93 -21.31 22.41
CA SER A 71 10.56 -20.01 23.00
C SER A 71 9.49 -19.25 22.22
N LEU A 72 9.14 -19.71 21.01
CA LEU A 72 8.16 -19.05 20.15
C LEU A 72 6.75 -19.14 20.76
N ALA A 73 6.16 -17.99 21.05
CA ALA A 73 4.80 -17.84 21.54
C ALA A 73 4.04 -16.75 20.77
N THR A 74 2.71 -16.80 20.83
CA THR A 74 1.84 -15.76 20.27
C THR A 74 2.13 -14.43 20.97
N GLU A 75 2.39 -13.38 20.19
CA GLU A 75 2.58 -12.02 20.69
C GLU A 75 1.34 -11.19 20.36
N SER A 76 0.91 -10.36 21.34
CA SER A 76 -0.20 -9.44 21.13
C SER A 76 0.14 -8.38 20.10
N GLN A 77 -0.90 -7.70 19.63
CA GLN A 77 -0.76 -6.65 18.64
C GLN A 77 0.01 -5.46 19.20
N ILE A 78 1.08 -5.03 18.53
CA ILE A 78 1.89 -3.86 18.89
C ILE A 78 2.01 -2.87 17.72
N ALA A 79 2.01 -1.57 18.03
CA ALA A 79 2.27 -0.53 17.04
C ALA A 79 3.78 -0.42 16.77
N VAL A 80 4.15 -0.32 15.49
CA VAL A 80 5.54 -0.22 15.03
C VAL A 80 5.71 0.87 13.97
N ASP A 81 6.90 1.45 13.91
CA ASP A 81 7.30 2.41 12.88
C ASP A 81 7.73 1.71 11.57
N GLU A 82 8.15 2.50 10.58
CA GLU A 82 8.68 2.02 9.29
C GLU A 82 9.96 1.18 9.41
N ALA A 83 10.67 1.26 10.54
CA ALA A 83 11.86 0.47 10.83
C ALA A 83 11.54 -0.84 11.59
N GLY A 84 10.28 -1.03 12.01
CA GLY A 84 9.84 -2.21 12.77
C GLY A 84 10.07 -2.09 14.27
N VAL A 85 10.42 -0.90 14.75
CA VAL A 85 10.65 -0.62 16.17
C VAL A 85 9.30 -0.31 16.84
N PRO A 86 9.04 -0.86 18.04
CA PRO A 86 7.82 -0.53 18.79
C PRO A 86 7.71 0.97 19.06
N ALA A 87 6.61 1.58 18.62
CA ALA A 87 6.35 3.01 18.76
C ALA A 87 4.86 3.25 18.98
N VAL A 88 4.51 4.07 19.99
CA VAL A 88 3.11 4.37 20.35
C VAL A 88 2.35 5.03 19.19
N SER A 89 3.04 5.85 18.39
CA SER A 89 2.51 6.50 17.19
C SER A 89 2.83 5.75 15.88
N GLY A 90 3.22 4.47 15.99
CA GLY A 90 3.55 3.63 14.85
C GLY A 90 2.40 3.52 13.85
N ARG A 91 2.71 3.73 12.56
CA ARG A 91 1.71 3.66 11.47
C ARG A 91 1.35 2.24 11.08
N PHE A 92 2.21 1.29 11.44
CA PHE A 92 2.03 -0.13 11.22
C PHE A 92 1.73 -0.81 12.54
N THR A 93 1.19 -2.00 12.43
CA THR A 93 0.85 -2.78 13.59
C THR A 93 1.15 -4.24 13.31
N ARG A 94 1.91 -4.85 14.21
CA ARG A 94 2.44 -6.20 14.10
C ARG A 94 1.76 -7.11 15.11
N GLN A 95 1.42 -8.31 14.66
CA GLN A 95 0.91 -9.38 15.51
C GLN A 95 1.60 -10.69 15.11
N LEU A 96 1.93 -11.53 16.10
CA LEU A 96 2.47 -12.86 15.89
C LEU A 96 1.47 -13.89 16.40
N LEU A 97 1.00 -14.77 15.53
CA LEU A 97 0.18 -15.92 15.92
C LEU A 97 1.00 -17.20 15.77
N ILE A 98 1.09 -17.95 16.87
CA ILE A 98 1.68 -19.29 16.88
C ILE A 98 0.56 -20.30 17.10
N THR A 99 0.44 -21.27 16.20
CA THR A 99 -0.54 -22.36 16.32
C THR A 99 0.19 -23.69 16.26
N GLU A 100 0.01 -24.53 17.27
CA GLU A 100 0.58 -25.88 17.26
C GLU A 100 -0.21 -26.77 16.29
N MET A 101 0.49 -27.31 15.30
CA MET A 101 -0.08 -28.19 14.28
C MET A 101 0.04 -29.66 14.69
N ARG A 102 1.17 -30.01 15.31
CA ARG A 102 1.53 -31.33 15.82
C ARG A 102 2.55 -31.14 16.96
N PRO A 103 2.80 -32.18 17.79
CA PRO A 103 3.93 -32.17 18.69
C PRO A 103 5.21 -31.83 17.92
N ASN A 104 5.90 -30.78 18.36
CA ASN A 104 7.12 -30.24 17.74
C ASN A 104 6.97 -29.55 16.37
N LEU A 105 5.75 -29.30 15.87
CA LEU A 105 5.53 -28.53 14.64
C LEU A 105 4.55 -27.39 14.91
N VAL A 106 5.01 -26.16 14.72
CA VAL A 106 4.18 -24.97 14.86
C VAL A 106 4.05 -24.23 13.55
N ARG A 107 2.86 -23.68 13.32
CA ARG A 107 2.61 -22.67 12.31
C ARG A 107 2.87 -21.30 12.95
N VAL A 108 3.73 -20.53 12.32
CA VAL A 108 4.10 -19.17 12.67
C VAL A 108 3.48 -18.24 11.65
N GLU A 109 2.61 -17.35 12.09
CA GLU A 109 1.95 -16.35 11.25
C GLU A 109 2.30 -14.95 11.74
N VAL A 110 3.01 -14.19 10.88
CA VAL A 110 3.30 -12.77 11.09
C VAL A 110 2.27 -11.96 10.33
N ILE A 111 1.54 -11.12 11.06
CA ILE A 111 0.47 -10.28 10.53
C ILE A 111 0.88 -8.82 10.67
N ILE A 112 0.85 -8.07 9.57
CA ILE A 112 1.03 -6.62 9.55
C ILE A 112 -0.23 -5.94 9.05
N THR A 113 -0.74 -4.99 9.83
CA THR A 113 -1.83 -4.08 9.47
C THR A 113 -1.33 -2.64 9.45
N ALA A 114 -1.95 -1.78 8.62
CA ALA A 114 -1.63 -0.36 8.58
C ALA A 114 -2.77 0.43 7.93
N VAL A 115 -2.83 1.73 8.22
CA VAL A 115 -3.73 2.66 7.53
C VAL A 115 -3.30 2.77 6.06
N GLY A 116 -4.20 2.46 5.14
CA GLY A 116 -3.93 2.45 3.70
C GLY A 116 -3.68 1.06 3.11
N LEU A 117 -3.60 0.00 3.92
CA LEU A 117 -3.80 -1.38 3.45
C LEU A 117 -5.27 -1.76 3.52
N SER A 118 -5.84 -2.19 2.40
CA SER A 118 -7.18 -2.79 2.36
C SER A 118 -7.21 -4.22 2.91
N THR A 119 -6.08 -4.92 2.86
CA THR A 119 -5.92 -6.30 3.35
C THR A 119 -4.62 -6.41 4.16
N PRO A 120 -4.62 -7.03 5.34
CA PRO A 120 -3.39 -7.27 6.10
C PRO A 120 -2.36 -8.06 5.29
N ILE A 121 -1.07 -7.80 5.51
CA ILE A 121 -0.01 -8.69 5.06
C ILE A 121 0.10 -9.84 6.05
N ARG A 122 0.06 -11.07 5.56
CA ARG A 122 0.22 -12.29 6.36
C ARG A 122 1.32 -13.12 5.74
N ILE A 123 2.38 -13.39 6.50
CA ILE A 123 3.40 -14.37 6.11
C ILE A 123 3.29 -15.54 7.05
N VAL A 124 3.07 -16.73 6.46
CA VAL A 124 2.90 -17.98 7.19
C VAL A 124 4.08 -18.87 6.89
N THR A 125 4.71 -19.40 7.94
CA THR A 125 5.75 -20.43 7.84
C THR A 125 5.48 -21.52 8.87
N ASN A 126 5.99 -22.72 8.60
CA ASN A 126 6.00 -23.78 9.59
C ASN A 126 7.41 -23.90 10.16
N THR A 127 7.51 -24.04 11.48
CA THR A 127 8.78 -24.20 12.20
C THR A 127 8.73 -25.48 13.00
N TYR A 128 9.75 -26.32 12.83
CA TYR A 128 9.94 -27.52 13.64
C TYR A 128 10.68 -27.14 14.91
N ARG A 129 10.18 -27.56 16.08
CA ARG A 129 10.79 -27.29 17.38
C ARG A 129 11.91 -28.26 17.75
N GLY A 130 12.18 -29.29 16.95
CA GLY A 130 13.12 -30.35 17.34
C GLY A 130 12.41 -31.48 18.10
N GLY A 131 13.04 -32.65 18.23
CA GLY A 131 12.49 -33.74 19.03
C GLY A 131 12.84 -33.57 20.52
N THR A 132 11.89 -33.81 21.42
CA THR A 132 12.23 -34.11 22.82
C THR A 132 12.99 -35.44 22.80
N MET A 133 14.31 -35.42 23.00
CA MET A 133 15.04 -36.66 23.31
C MET A 133 14.53 -37.14 24.67
N THR A 134 13.56 -38.05 24.68
CA THR A 134 13.21 -38.81 25.88
C THR A 134 14.44 -39.65 26.22
N PRO A 135 15.13 -39.42 27.34
CA PRO A 135 16.26 -40.26 27.72
C PRO A 135 15.75 -41.69 27.87
N ARG A 136 16.38 -42.63 27.16
CA ARG A 136 16.15 -44.05 27.44
C ARG A 136 16.76 -44.35 28.80
N THR A 137 15.90 -44.51 29.81
CA THR A 137 16.22 -45.13 31.09
C THR A 137 16.54 -46.60 30.91
#